data_AF-A0A6I4JC36-F1
#
_entry.id   AF-A0A6I4JC36-F1
#
_cell.length_a   1.000
_cell.length_b   1.000
_cell.length_c   1.000
_cell.angle_alpha   90.00
_cell.angle_beta   90.00
_cell.angle_gamma   90.00
#
_symmetry.space_group_name_H-M   'P 1'
#
loop_
_entity.id
_entity.type
_entity.pdbx_description
1 polymer ?
#
loop_
_entity_poly.entity_id
_entity_poly.type
_entity_poly.pdbx_seq_one_letter_code
_entity_poly.pdbx_strand_id
1 'polypeptide(L)' 'MAKAGFITIRNLLEGRVEGGSAAALALAEALHNLPEPGNTFLQKLTLDRLQEFTESYPHLALMLNSAAAKPEPTA' A
#
# COMPACT_ATOMS: atom_id res chain seq x y z
N MET A 1 7.30 2.92 0.95
CA MET A 1 5.86 2.68 1.20
C MET A 1 4.94 3.51 0.31
N ALA A 2 5.03 4.85 0.30
CA ALA A 2 4.16 5.69 -0.55
C ALA A 2 4.16 5.32 -2.05
N LYS A 3 5.35 5.14 -2.65
CA LYS A 3 5.49 4.72 -4.05
C LYS A 3 4.89 3.33 -4.34
N ALA A 4 5.01 2.40 -3.39
CA ALA A 4 4.45 1.06 -3.48
C ALA A 4 2.93 1.10 -3.56
N GLY A 5 2.33 1.81 -2.59
CA GLY A 5 0.90 2.01 -2.50
C GLY A 5 0.33 2.64 -3.76
N PHE A 6 0.95 3.71 -4.27
CA PHE A 6 0.53 4.35 -5.50
C PHE A 6 0.54 3.40 -6.72
N ILE A 7 1.60 2.62 -6.89
CA ILE A 7 1.70 1.65 -8.00
C ILE A 7 0.61 0.59 -7.88
N THR A 8 0.36 0.06 -6.68
CA THR A 8 -0.68 -0.93 -6.44
C THR A 8 -2.07 -0.37 -6.70
N ILE A 9 -2.38 0.84 -6.20
CA ILE A 9 -3.66 1.54 -6.46
C ILE A 9 -3.87 1.69 -7.97
N ARG A 10 -2.87 2.19 -8.70
CA ARG A 10 -2.97 2.34 -10.16
C ARG A 10 -3.23 1.00 -10.85
N ASN A 11 -2.47 -0.04 -10.50
CA ASN A 11 -2.61 -1.34 -11.14
C ASN A 11 -3.99 -1.99 -10.87
N LEU A 12 -4.58 -1.76 -9.69
CA LEU A 12 -5.95 -2.17 -9.37
C LEU A 12 -6.98 -1.44 -10.24
N LEU A 13 -6.84 -0.13 -10.41
CA LEU A 13 -7.73 0.69 -11.24
C LEU A 13 -7.62 0.37 -12.73
N GLU A 14 -6.43 0.00 -13.20
CA GLU A 14 -6.18 -0.41 -14.59
C GLU A 14 -6.56 -1.89 -14.87
N GLY A 15 -7.07 -2.62 -13.87
CA GLY A 15 -7.41 -4.04 -13.99
C GLY A 15 -6.21 -4.96 -14.23
N ARG A 16 -4.99 -4.48 -13.96
CA ARG A 16 -3.76 -5.27 -14.03
C ARG A 16 -3.59 -6.20 -12.82
N VAL A 17 -4.34 -5.92 -11.75
CA VAL A 17 -4.38 -6.69 -10.51
C VAL A 17 -5.84 -6.85 -10.08
N GLU A 18 -6.20 -8.02 -9.59
CA GLU A 18 -7.55 -8.32 -9.10
C GLU A 18 -7.88 -7.54 -7.82
N GLY A 19 -9.10 -6.99 -7.75
CA GLY A 19 -9.62 -6.21 -6.61
C GLY A 19 -10.31 -4.91 -7.02
N GLY A 20 -9.96 -4.39 -8.20
CA GLY A 20 -10.63 -3.24 -8.84
C GLY A 20 -10.69 -1.99 -7.95
N SER A 21 -11.69 -1.14 -8.20
CA SER A 21 -11.84 0.15 -7.51
C SER A 21 -12.07 0.02 -6.00
N ALA A 22 -12.67 -1.09 -5.53
CA ALA A 22 -12.92 -1.32 -4.11
C ALA A 22 -11.62 -1.53 -3.33
N ALA A 23 -10.75 -2.41 -3.82
CA ALA A 23 -9.41 -2.60 -3.23
C ALA A 23 -8.54 -1.35 -3.37
N ALA A 24 -8.65 -0.63 -4.49
CA ALA A 24 -7.92 0.61 -4.71
C ALA A 24 -8.30 1.70 -3.69
N LEU A 25 -9.59 1.87 -3.42
CA LEU A 25 -10.09 2.80 -2.41
C LEU A 25 -9.64 2.40 -1.01
N ALA A 26 -9.82 1.14 -0.62
CA ALA A 26 -9.41 0.64 0.70
C ALA A 26 -7.91 0.84 0.95
N LEU A 27 -7.08 0.60 -0.06
CA LEU A 27 -5.64 0.85 0.04
C LEU A 27 -5.32 2.35 0.14
N ALA A 28 -6.01 3.21 -0.61
CA ALA A 28 -5.83 4.66 -0.53
C ALA A 28 -6.22 5.19 0.85
N GLU A 29 -7.30 4.70 1.46
CA GLU A 29 -7.73 5.04 2.81
C GLU A 29 -6.73 4.59 3.87
N ALA A 30 -6.22 3.35 3.76
CA ALA A 30 -5.20 2.84 4.68
C ALA A 30 -3.92 3.68 4.64
N LEU A 31 -3.57 4.19 3.46
CA LEU A 31 -2.40 5.02 3.21
C LEU A 31 -2.64 6.52 3.38
N HIS A 32 -3.86 6.97 3.63
CA HIS A 32 -4.20 8.40 3.71
C HIS A 32 -3.41 9.12 4.81
N ASN A 33 -3.01 8.38 5.85
CA ASN A 33 -2.24 8.87 6.99
C ASN A 33 -0.72 8.61 6.85
N LEU A 34 -0.25 8.22 5.64
CA LEU A 34 1.18 7.98 5.35
C LEU A 34 2.04 9.14 5.85
N PRO A 35 3.21 8.82 6.41
CA PRO A 35 3.60 9.40 7.67
C PRO A 35 3.99 10.86 7.51
N GLU A 36 3.24 11.72 8.19
CA GLU A 36 3.75 12.99 8.67
C GLU A 36 4.92 12.68 9.63
N PRO A 37 6.17 13.06 9.30
CA PRO A 37 7.32 12.75 10.14
C PRO A 37 7.14 13.31 11.56
N GLY A 38 7.33 12.46 12.57
CA GLY A 38 7.18 12.85 13.99
C GLY A 38 5.82 12.54 14.61
N ASN A 39 4.82 12.12 13.83
CA ASN A 39 3.50 11.72 14.37
C ASN A 39 3.39 10.19 14.52
N THR A 40 3.84 9.67 15.66
CA THR A 40 3.83 8.23 15.98
C THR A 40 2.42 7.62 16.00
N PHE A 41 1.40 8.41 16.36
CA PHE A 41 0.01 7.95 16.34
C PHE A 41 -0.45 7.65 14.92
N LEU A 42 -0.24 8.59 13.98
CA LEU A 42 -0.61 8.39 12.57
C LEU A 42 0.18 7.26 11.92
N GLN A 43 1.45 7.08 12.30
CA GLN A 43 2.24 5.93 11.86
C GLN A 43 1.63 4.60 12.31
N LYS A 44 1.29 4.47 13.59
CA LYS A 44 0.65 3.25 14.11
C LYS A 44 -0.71 3.02 13.44
N LEU A 45 -1.55 4.04 13.34
CA LEU A 45 -2.85 3.95 12.68
C LEU A 45 -2.70 3.50 11.22
N THR A 46 -1.73 4.04 10.48
CA THR A 46 -1.46 3.62 9.09
C THR A 46 -1.08 2.14 9.01
N LEU A 47 -0.25 1.65 9.94
CA LEU A 47 0.15 0.24 9.98
C LEU A 47 -1.04 -0.67 10.32
N ASP A 48 -1.86 -0.30 11.31
CA ASP A 48 -3.05 -1.06 11.70
C ASP A 48 -4.04 -1.15 10.50
N ARG A 49 -4.27 -0.05 9.78
CA ARG A 49 -5.12 -0.04 8.58
C ARG A 49 -4.55 -0.83 7.42
N LEU A 50 -3.23 -0.83 7.23
CA LEU A 50 -2.58 -1.68 6.24
C LEU A 50 -2.69 -3.16 6.58
N GLN A 51 -2.65 -3.50 7.87
CA GLN A 51 -2.91 -4.86 8.31
C GLN A 51 -4.35 -5.28 7.98
N GLU A 52 -5.36 -4.50 8.37
CA GLU A 52 -6.78 -4.74 8.03
C GLU A 52 -6.98 -4.92 6.51
N PHE A 53 -6.31 -4.09 5.70
CA PHE A 53 -6.31 -4.21 4.26
C PHE A 53 -5.73 -5.55 3.78
N THR A 54 -4.57 -5.97 4.31
CA THR A 54 -3.96 -7.25 3.90
C THR A 54 -4.74 -8.47 4.37
N GLU A 55 -5.50 -8.37 5.46
CA GLU A 55 -6.43 -9.42 5.88
C GLU A 55 -7.61 -9.54 4.90
N SER A 56 -8.09 -8.40 4.37
CA SER A 56 -9.18 -8.34 3.39
C SER A 56 -8.74 -8.71 1.97
N TYR A 57 -7.48 -8.45 1.62
CA TYR A 57 -6.89 -8.73 0.30
C TYR A 57 -5.51 -9.41 0.42
N PRO A 58 -5.44 -10.68 0.86
CA PRO A 58 -4.18 -11.36 1.18
C PRO A 58 -3.21 -11.45 -0.01
N HIS A 59 -3.72 -11.58 -1.24
CA HIS A 59 -2.92 -11.63 -2.46
C HIS A 59 -2.17 -10.33 -2.76
N LEU A 60 -2.62 -9.20 -2.20
CA LEU A 60 -2.00 -7.88 -2.40
C LEU A 60 -0.87 -7.58 -1.42
N ALA A 61 -0.73 -8.36 -0.34
CA ALA A 61 0.28 -8.15 0.70
C ALA A 61 1.72 -8.20 0.14
N LEU A 62 1.99 -9.12 -0.79
CA LEU A 62 3.29 -9.25 -1.43
C LEU A 62 3.65 -8.03 -2.28
N MET A 63 2.67 -7.37 -2.92
CA MET A 63 2.92 -6.20 -3.76
C MET A 63 3.32 -4.97 -2.93
N LEU A 64 2.79 -4.86 -1.71
CA LEU A 64 3.14 -3.80 -0.76
C LEU A 64 4.56 -4.00 -0.18
N ASN A 65 4.97 -5.25 0.06
CA ASN A 65 6.29 -5.59 0.59
C ASN A 65 7.41 -5.56 -0.47
N SER A 66 7.11 -5.96 -1.72
CA SER A 66 8.10 -6.05 -2.81
C SER A 66 8.68 -4.69 -3.22
N ALA A 67 7.98 -3.60 -2.95
CA ALA A 67 8.47 -2.24 -3.20
C ALA A 67 9.54 -1.76 -2.21
N ALA A 68 9.83 -2.54 -1.15
CA ALA A 68 10.97 -2.32 -0.26
C ALA A 68 12.24 -3.05 -0.72
N ALA A 69 12.15 -3.96 -1.70
CA ALA A 69 13.19 -4.97 -1.97
C ALA A 69 13.98 -4.80 -3.29
N LYS A 70 13.80 -3.70 -4.04
CA LYS A 70 14.67 -3.41 -5.19
C LYS A 70 15.72 -2.36 -4.81
N PRO A 71 16.98 -2.73 -4.51
CA PRO A 71 18.09 -1.80 -4.71
C PRO A 71 18.13 -1.44 -6.20
N GLU A 72 18.26 -0.15 -6.50
CA GLU A 72 18.55 0.32 -7.85
C GLU A 72 19.83 -0.38 -8.36
N PRO A 73 19.86 -0.88 -9.60
CA PRO A 73 21.12 -1.32 -10.17
C PRO A 73 22.01 -0.07 -10.30
N THR A 74 23.11 -0.03 -9.53
CA THR A 74 24.22 0.88 -9.80
C THR A 74 24.74 0.61 -11.20
N ALA A 75 24.91 1.70 -11.95
CA ALA A 75 25.35 1.78 -13.34
C ALA A 75 26.60 0.95 -13.67
#